data_AF-A0A0U3P9F3-F1
#
_entry.id   AF-A0A0U3P9F3-F1
#
_cell.length_a   1.000
_cell.length_b   1.000
_cell.length_c   1.000
_cell.angle_alpha   90.00
_cell.angle_beta   90.00
_cell.angle_gamma   90.00
#
_symmetry.space_group_name_H-M   'P 1'
#
loop_
_entity.id
_entity.type
_entity.pdbx_description
1 polymer ?
#
loop_
_entity_poly.entity_id
_entity_poly.type
_entity_poly.pdbx_seq_one_letter_code
_entity_poly.pdbx_strand_id
1 'polypeptide(L)'
;MMGNDNGSWGPGMMGSGMMGNWWLPGNGTRVKTLDQARQRATAFADRLGLKVGEIMQFSRNFYTELETTDGHGATEILVNPTDGAVQIEYGPAMMWNTDYGMHYGSSSQARISAAQAKTIAQQWLRNRGTTLTPGNAESYPGYYTLHTLQNGKITGMLSVNASTGQVWNHSWHGTYIATSRR
;
A
#
# COMPACT_ATOMS: atom_id res chain seq x y z
N MET A 1 -12.06 -13.70 -50.61
CA MET A 1 -13.43 -13.63 -50.07
C MET A 1 -13.49 -14.62 -48.92
N MET A 2 -13.43 -14.13 -47.68
CA MET A 2 -14.53 -14.10 -46.69
C MET A 2 -14.89 -15.51 -46.17
N GLY A 3 -14.52 -15.86 -44.93
CA GLY A 3 -15.43 -15.90 -43.76
C GLY A 3 -15.87 -17.37 -43.52
N ASN A 4 -16.10 -17.92 -42.33
CA ASN A 4 -16.54 -17.34 -41.08
C ASN A 4 -16.39 -18.38 -39.94
N ASP A 5 -16.07 -17.88 -38.75
CA ASP A 5 -16.46 -18.29 -37.39
C ASP A 5 -16.76 -19.76 -37.05
N ASN A 6 -16.05 -20.25 -36.03
CA ASN A 6 -16.76 -20.80 -34.87
C ASN A 6 -16.03 -20.44 -33.57
N GLY A 7 -16.41 -19.29 -33.01
CA GLY A 7 -16.04 -18.89 -31.66
C GLY A 7 -16.81 -19.73 -30.63
N SER A 8 -16.07 -20.33 -29.71
CA SER A 8 -16.61 -20.73 -28.41
C SER A 8 -15.52 -20.55 -27.37
N TRP A 9 -15.36 -19.31 -26.92
CA TRP A 9 -14.57 -19.00 -25.73
C TRP A 9 -15.51 -19.07 -24.53
N GLY A 10 -15.44 -20.17 -23.80
CA GLY A 10 -16.21 -20.39 -22.58
C GLY A 10 -15.85 -19.37 -21.48
N PRO A 11 -16.79 -19.10 -20.55
CA PRO A 11 -16.56 -18.14 -19.48
C PRO A 11 -15.72 -18.77 -18.36
N GLY A 12 -14.62 -18.12 -17.94
CA GLY A 12 -14.09 -18.40 -16.59
C GLY A 12 -12.58 -18.40 -16.33
N MET A 13 -11.69 -17.96 -17.23
CA MET A 13 -10.23 -18.04 -17.01
C MET A 13 -9.50 -16.69 -16.91
N MET A 14 -10.16 -15.61 -16.51
CA MET A 14 -9.52 -14.29 -16.30
C MET A 14 -9.75 -13.71 -14.89
N GLY A 15 -9.95 -14.56 -13.87
CA GLY A 15 -10.33 -14.08 -12.52
C GLY A 15 -9.47 -14.55 -11.34
N SER A 16 -8.84 -15.73 -11.40
CA SER A 16 -8.21 -16.34 -10.21
C SER A 16 -6.71 -16.07 -10.05
N GLY A 17 -5.99 -15.68 -11.10
CA GLY A 17 -4.52 -15.66 -11.09
C GLY A 17 -3.88 -14.47 -10.35
N MET A 18 -4.50 -13.29 -10.39
CA MET A 18 -3.94 -12.07 -9.78
C MET A 18 -4.65 -11.67 -8.49
N MET A 19 -5.99 -11.75 -8.45
CA MET A 19 -6.79 -11.41 -7.26
C MET A 19 -6.50 -12.35 -6.06
N GLY A 20 -6.20 -13.63 -6.33
CA GLY A 20 -5.84 -14.61 -5.28
C GLY A 20 -4.47 -14.37 -4.64
N ASN A 21 -3.62 -13.55 -5.26
CA ASN A 21 -2.29 -13.20 -4.75
C ASN A 21 -2.29 -11.96 -3.86
N TRP A 22 -3.39 -11.21 -3.79
CA TRP A 22 -3.50 -9.98 -3.01
C TRP A 22 -4.07 -10.18 -1.61
N TRP A 23 -4.29 -11.45 -1.25
CA TRP A 23 -4.84 -11.86 0.04
C TRP A 23 -4.12 -13.10 0.56
N LEU A 24 -3.83 -13.13 1.87
CA LEU A 24 -3.46 -14.31 2.64
C LEU A 24 -4.52 -14.52 3.74
N PRO A 25 -5.20 -15.68 3.78
CA PRO A 25 -6.19 -15.95 4.80
C PRO A 25 -5.59 -15.89 6.20
N GLY A 26 -6.38 -15.40 7.15
CA GLY A 26 -6.06 -15.44 8.57
C GLY A 26 -5.85 -16.86 9.06
N ASN A 27 -5.04 -17.00 10.10
CA ASN A 27 -4.80 -18.29 10.76
C ASN A 27 -5.59 -18.41 12.08
N GLY A 28 -6.57 -17.52 12.30
CA GLY A 28 -7.37 -17.47 13.53
C GLY A 28 -6.60 -17.00 14.76
N THR A 29 -5.33 -16.60 14.61
CA THR A 29 -4.49 -16.14 15.72
C THR A 29 -4.48 -14.63 15.77
N ARG A 30 -4.79 -14.08 16.95
CA ARG A 30 -4.74 -12.64 17.18
C ARG A 30 -3.30 -12.12 17.07
N VAL A 31 -3.10 -11.08 16.27
CA VAL A 31 -1.82 -10.38 16.14
C VAL A 31 -1.80 -9.21 17.11
N LYS A 32 -0.83 -9.20 18.04
CA LYS A 32 -0.75 -8.20 19.12
C LYS A 32 0.53 -7.38 19.11
N THR A 33 1.55 -7.85 18.39
CA THR A 33 2.90 -7.28 18.40
C THR A 33 3.39 -7.05 16.97
N LEU A 34 4.36 -6.14 16.83
CA LEU A 34 5.02 -5.86 15.55
C LEU A 34 5.72 -7.12 15.00
N ASP A 35 6.28 -7.98 15.86
CA ASP A 35 6.93 -9.24 15.43
C ASP A 35 5.93 -10.24 14.87
N GLN A 36 4.77 -10.40 15.51
CA GLN A 36 3.70 -11.25 14.98
C GLN A 36 3.16 -10.69 13.66
N ALA A 37 3.03 -9.37 13.53
CA ALA A 37 2.64 -8.74 12.27
C ALA A 37 3.70 -8.99 11.19
N ARG A 38 4.99 -8.88 11.54
CA ARG A 38 6.11 -9.19 10.64
C ARG A 38 6.06 -10.61 10.13
N GLN A 39 5.81 -11.59 10.98
CA GLN A 39 5.68 -12.99 10.57
C GLN A 39 4.56 -13.19 9.53
N ARG A 40 3.40 -12.57 9.75
CA ARG A 40 2.27 -12.64 8.80
C ARG A 40 2.58 -11.91 7.50
N ALA A 41 3.20 -10.73 7.57
CA ALA A 41 3.62 -9.96 6.42
C ALA A 41 4.69 -10.69 5.59
N THR A 42 5.66 -11.35 6.24
CA THR A 42 6.70 -12.15 5.57
C THR A 42 6.06 -13.30 4.79
N ALA A 43 5.12 -14.04 5.39
CA ALA A 43 4.43 -15.12 4.69
C ALA A 43 3.66 -14.63 3.44
N PHE A 44 3.15 -13.39 3.46
CA PHE A 44 2.53 -12.78 2.28
C PHE A 44 3.60 -12.32 1.27
N ALA A 45 4.65 -11.63 1.73
CA ALA A 45 5.71 -11.09 0.90
C ALA A 45 6.47 -12.18 0.13
N ASP A 46 6.73 -13.33 0.76
CA ASP A 46 7.41 -14.48 0.14
C ASP A 46 6.66 -15.00 -1.09
N ARG A 47 5.31 -14.94 -1.10
CA ARG A 47 4.48 -15.33 -2.27
C ARG A 47 4.68 -14.41 -3.48
N LEU A 48 5.14 -13.19 -3.23
CA LEU A 48 5.39 -12.17 -4.25
C LEU A 48 6.90 -11.99 -4.54
N GLY A 49 7.77 -12.72 -3.85
CA GLY A 49 9.22 -12.53 -3.94
C GLY A 49 9.70 -11.18 -3.37
N LEU A 50 8.97 -10.63 -2.39
CA LEU A 50 9.24 -9.33 -1.77
C LEU A 50 9.84 -9.48 -0.36
N LYS A 51 10.41 -8.39 0.15
CA LYS A 51 10.92 -8.27 1.52
C LYS A 51 10.02 -7.36 2.35
N VAL A 52 9.99 -7.59 3.66
CA VAL A 52 9.27 -6.72 4.59
C VAL A 52 10.18 -5.58 5.06
N GLY A 53 9.72 -4.34 4.90
CA GLY A 53 10.35 -3.10 5.35
C GLY A 53 9.84 -2.63 6.71
N GLU A 54 9.38 -1.37 6.77
CA GLU A 54 8.74 -0.76 7.94
C GLU A 54 7.41 -1.45 8.28
N ILE A 55 7.14 -1.61 9.58
CA ILE A 55 5.85 -2.06 10.09
C ILE A 55 5.37 -1.06 11.12
N MET A 56 4.12 -0.65 11.00
CA MET A 56 3.48 0.26 11.92
C MET A 56 2.25 -0.38 12.54
N GLN A 57 2.15 -0.26 13.86
CA GLN A 57 0.93 -0.62 14.57
C GLN A 57 0.03 0.61 14.67
N PHE A 58 -1.20 0.42 14.23
CA PHE A 58 -2.29 1.34 14.49
C PHE A 58 -3.40 0.64 15.28
N SER A 59 -4.33 1.42 15.83
CA SER A 59 -5.44 0.91 16.65
C SER A 59 -6.34 -0.11 15.93
N ARG A 60 -6.39 -0.10 14.59
CA ARG A 60 -7.28 -0.96 13.79
C ARG A 60 -6.56 -2.02 12.96
N ASN A 61 -5.27 -1.84 12.68
CA ASN A 61 -4.49 -2.75 11.86
C ASN A 61 -2.99 -2.58 12.09
N PHE A 62 -2.21 -3.51 11.56
CA PHE A 62 -0.80 -3.30 11.31
C PHE A 62 -0.62 -2.99 9.84
N TYR A 63 0.00 -1.85 9.55
CA TYR A 63 0.48 -1.48 8.23
C TYR A 63 1.89 -2.03 8.04
N THR A 64 2.21 -2.45 6.83
CA THR A 64 3.54 -2.95 6.49
C THR A 64 3.95 -2.54 5.07
N GLU A 65 5.14 -1.99 4.94
CA GLU A 65 5.82 -1.76 3.66
C GLU A 65 6.40 -3.07 3.13
N LEU A 66 6.21 -3.33 1.84
CA LEU A 66 6.91 -4.37 1.11
C LEU A 66 7.85 -3.75 0.08
N GLU A 67 9.04 -4.33 0.00
CA GLU A 67 10.15 -3.86 -0.83
C GLU A 67 10.57 -4.95 -1.81
N THR A 68 11.07 -4.54 -2.97
CA THR A 68 11.80 -5.40 -3.89
C THR A 68 13.13 -5.85 -3.28
N THR A 69 13.78 -6.85 -3.88
CA THR A 69 15.04 -7.39 -3.33
C THR A 69 16.19 -6.39 -3.29
N ASP A 70 16.16 -5.39 -4.17
CA ASP A 70 17.08 -4.25 -4.29
C ASP A 70 16.66 -3.02 -3.45
N GLY A 71 15.57 -3.11 -2.69
CA GLY A 71 15.21 -2.13 -1.67
C GLY A 71 14.31 -0.98 -2.16
N HIS A 72 13.64 -1.14 -3.30
CA HIS A 72 12.61 -0.19 -3.74
C HIS A 72 11.25 -0.54 -3.14
N GLY A 73 10.45 0.47 -2.78
CA GLY A 73 9.07 0.25 -2.36
C GLY A 73 8.26 -0.44 -3.46
N ALA A 74 7.69 -1.60 -3.14
CA ALA A 74 6.91 -2.41 -4.08
C ALA A 74 5.41 -2.16 -3.87
N THR A 75 4.93 -2.34 -2.65
CA THR A 75 3.52 -2.11 -2.28
C THR A 75 3.36 -2.04 -0.76
N GLU A 76 2.13 -1.84 -0.30
CA GLU A 76 1.78 -1.74 1.12
C GLU A 76 0.67 -2.75 1.45
N ILE A 77 0.75 -3.34 2.64
CA ILE A 77 -0.22 -4.36 3.10
C ILE A 77 -0.75 -4.05 4.50
N LEU A 78 -1.92 -4.59 4.79
CA LEU A 78 -2.54 -4.56 6.11
C LEU A 78 -2.59 -5.97 6.70
N VAL A 79 -2.13 -6.13 7.94
CA VAL A 79 -2.36 -7.31 8.76
C VAL A 79 -3.52 -7.04 9.72
N ASN A 80 -4.54 -7.90 9.67
CA ASN A 80 -5.70 -7.83 10.55
C ASN A 80 -5.30 -8.31 11.96
N PRO A 81 -5.50 -7.49 13.01
CA PRO A 81 -5.11 -7.83 14.37
C PRO A 81 -5.96 -8.95 14.95
N THR A 82 -7.16 -9.19 14.42
CA THR A 82 -8.13 -10.15 14.97
C THR A 82 -7.76 -11.58 14.63
N ASP A 83 -7.38 -11.85 13.39
CA ASP A 83 -7.23 -13.22 12.85
C ASP A 83 -5.93 -13.43 12.04
N GLY A 84 -5.11 -12.38 11.88
CA GLY A 84 -3.87 -12.41 11.12
C GLY A 84 -4.05 -12.48 9.60
N ALA A 85 -5.23 -12.19 9.06
CA ALA A 85 -5.40 -12.05 7.61
C ALA A 85 -4.51 -10.92 7.07
N VAL A 86 -4.00 -11.09 5.86
CA VAL A 86 -3.15 -10.08 5.19
C VAL A 86 -3.72 -9.75 3.83
N GLN A 87 -3.73 -8.48 3.47
CA GLN A 87 -4.18 -8.01 2.16
C GLN A 87 -3.42 -6.78 1.70
N ILE A 88 -3.38 -6.54 0.40
CA ILE A 88 -2.97 -5.24 -0.15
C ILE A 88 -3.79 -4.13 0.49
N GLU A 89 -3.13 -3.05 0.88
CA GLU A 89 -3.79 -1.93 1.52
C GLU A 89 -4.85 -1.27 0.62
N TYR A 90 -5.99 -0.95 1.24
CA TYR A 90 -7.06 -0.22 0.57
C TYR A 90 -6.61 1.18 0.15
N GLY A 91 -7.13 1.69 -0.96
CA GLY A 91 -6.76 3.02 -1.44
C GLY A 91 -5.52 2.95 -2.32
N PRO A 92 -4.45 3.75 -2.08
CA PRO A 92 -3.33 3.91 -3.01
C PRO A 92 -2.67 2.61 -3.48
N ALA A 93 -2.32 1.70 -2.57
CA ALA A 93 -1.70 0.43 -2.94
C ALA A 93 -2.58 -0.44 -3.85
N MET A 94 -3.90 -0.44 -3.63
CA MET A 94 -4.84 -1.18 -4.49
C MET A 94 -5.22 -0.40 -5.77
N MET A 95 -5.38 0.92 -5.69
CA MET A 95 -6.01 1.74 -6.75
C MET A 95 -5.01 2.47 -7.64
N TRP A 96 -3.82 2.78 -7.14
CA TRP A 96 -2.80 3.55 -7.86
C TRP A 96 -1.54 2.74 -8.17
N ASN A 97 -1.32 1.60 -7.51
CA ASN A 97 -0.16 0.76 -7.79
C ASN A 97 -0.22 0.15 -9.20
N THR A 98 0.82 0.40 -10.00
CA THR A 98 0.93 -0.06 -11.39
C THR A 98 1.54 -1.45 -11.54
N ASP A 99 2.07 -2.02 -10.46
CA ASP A 99 2.81 -3.28 -10.47
C ASP A 99 2.17 -4.33 -9.56
N TYR A 100 1.48 -3.89 -8.50
CA TYR A 100 0.85 -4.76 -7.49
C TYR A 100 -0.61 -4.40 -7.18
N GLY A 101 -1.23 -3.53 -7.98
CA GLY A 101 -2.60 -3.04 -7.78
C GLY A 101 -3.48 -3.16 -9.03
N MET A 102 -4.69 -2.59 -8.96
CA MET A 102 -5.73 -2.68 -10.00
C MET A 102 -5.31 -2.00 -11.30
N HIS A 103 -4.30 -1.13 -11.24
CA HIS A 103 -3.68 -0.49 -12.39
C HIS A 103 -2.50 -1.29 -12.93
N TYR A 104 -2.39 -2.59 -12.60
CA TYR A 104 -1.36 -3.48 -13.11
C TYR A 104 -1.19 -3.35 -14.63
N GLY A 105 0.04 -3.08 -15.08
CA GLY A 105 0.38 -2.94 -16.50
C GLY A 105 -0.06 -1.61 -17.14
N SER A 106 -0.65 -0.69 -16.36
CA SER A 106 -0.89 0.69 -16.80
C SER A 106 0.40 1.49 -16.76
N SER A 107 0.83 2.02 -17.91
CA SER A 107 1.99 2.93 -18.00
C SER A 107 1.58 4.37 -17.66
N SER A 108 1.12 4.61 -16.44
CA SER A 108 0.96 5.98 -15.96
C SER A 108 2.33 6.58 -15.68
N GLN A 109 2.82 7.46 -16.56
CA GLN A 109 4.12 8.10 -16.36
C GLN A 109 4.08 8.94 -15.07
N ALA A 110 5.01 8.67 -14.15
CA ALA A 110 5.23 9.52 -12.99
C ALA A 110 5.70 10.90 -13.47
N ARG A 111 5.01 11.96 -13.04
CA ARG A 111 5.32 13.36 -13.40
C ARG A 111 5.68 14.22 -12.19
N ILE A 112 5.48 13.67 -10.99
CA ILE A 112 5.72 14.32 -9.72
C ILE A 112 6.91 13.62 -9.08
N SER A 113 7.93 14.38 -8.69
CA SER A 113 9.04 13.89 -7.87
C SER A 113 8.64 13.74 -6.41
N ALA A 114 9.41 12.97 -5.63
CA ALA A 114 9.24 12.84 -4.18
C ALA A 114 9.21 14.21 -3.45
N ALA A 115 10.05 15.16 -3.87
CA ALA A 115 10.06 16.52 -3.30
C ALA A 115 8.78 17.31 -3.62
N GLN A 116 8.26 17.17 -4.85
CA GLN A 116 6.98 17.76 -5.23
C GLN A 116 5.82 17.09 -4.48
N ALA A 117 5.82 15.76 -4.32
CA ALA A 117 4.82 15.03 -3.54
C ALA A 117 4.79 15.50 -2.09
N LYS A 118 5.94 15.69 -1.44
CA LYS A 118 6.03 16.27 -0.09
C LYS A 118 5.47 17.68 -0.02
N THR A 119 5.74 18.51 -1.04
CA THR A 119 5.20 19.87 -1.13
C THR A 119 3.67 19.86 -1.28
N ILE A 120 3.14 19.00 -2.13
CA ILE A 120 1.69 18.79 -2.34
C ILE A 120 1.03 18.36 -1.03
N ALA A 121 1.60 17.36 -0.35
CA ALA A 121 1.11 16.88 0.94
C ALA A 121 1.11 18.00 2.00
N GLN A 122 2.19 18.78 2.08
CA GLN A 122 2.29 19.89 3.01
C GLN A 122 1.22 20.95 2.76
N GLN A 123 0.95 21.28 1.49
CA GLN A 123 -0.09 22.24 1.14
C GLN A 123 -1.49 21.70 1.45
N TRP A 124 -1.75 20.42 1.15
CA TRP A 124 -3.02 19.77 1.45
C TRP A 124 -3.33 19.76 2.96
N LEU A 125 -2.33 19.48 3.80
CA LEU A 125 -2.46 19.52 5.27
C LEU A 125 -2.75 20.94 5.79
N ARG A 126 -2.07 21.96 5.24
CA ARG A 126 -2.30 23.37 5.61
C ARG A 126 -3.70 23.85 5.22
N ASN A 127 -4.17 23.49 4.03
CA ASN A 127 -5.49 23.90 3.53
C ASN A 127 -6.64 23.33 4.39
N ARG A 128 -6.37 22.28 5.17
CA ARG A 128 -7.31 21.69 6.13
C ARG A 128 -7.20 22.29 7.54
N GLY A 129 -6.36 23.31 7.73
CA GLY A 129 -6.15 23.95 9.03
C GLY A 129 -5.41 23.09 10.05
N THR A 130 -4.73 22.02 9.60
CA THR A 130 -3.97 21.15 10.51
C THR A 130 -2.59 21.73 10.79
N THR A 131 -2.03 21.40 11.96
CA THR A 131 -0.62 21.69 12.30
C THR A 131 0.33 20.56 11.91
N LEU A 132 -0.18 19.55 11.20
CA LEU A 132 0.60 18.39 10.79
C LEU A 132 1.54 18.75 9.65
N THR A 133 2.71 18.11 9.63
CA THR A 133 3.68 18.20 8.53
C THR A 133 3.90 16.83 7.90
N PRO A 134 4.23 16.75 6.60
CA PRO A 134 4.58 15.47 5.98
C PRO A 134 6.02 15.07 6.28
N GLY A 135 6.23 13.77 6.45
CA GLY A 135 7.55 13.14 6.52
C GLY A 135 8.26 13.06 5.16
N ASN A 136 9.07 12.02 4.98
CA ASN A 136 9.66 11.72 3.68
C ASN A 136 8.61 11.09 2.75
N ALA A 137 8.77 11.28 1.45
CA ALA A 137 7.94 10.65 0.43
C ALA A 137 8.59 9.34 0.00
N GLU A 138 8.07 8.24 0.53
CA GLU A 138 8.45 6.89 0.13
C GLU A 138 7.83 6.58 -1.22
N SER A 139 8.60 5.98 -2.13
CA SER A 139 8.19 5.80 -3.52
C SER A 139 7.66 4.40 -3.77
N TYR A 140 6.52 4.33 -4.44
CA TYR A 140 5.92 3.09 -4.93
C TYR A 140 5.57 3.25 -6.42
N PRO A 141 5.35 2.15 -7.16
CA PRO A 141 4.86 2.25 -8.52
C PRO A 141 3.54 3.03 -8.57
N GLY A 142 3.54 4.21 -9.19
CA GLY A 142 2.35 5.05 -9.38
C GLY A 142 1.99 6.05 -8.25
N TYR A 143 2.64 6.01 -7.09
CA TYR A 143 2.32 6.91 -5.96
C TYR A 143 3.45 7.05 -4.94
N TYR A 144 3.29 7.99 -4.01
CA TYR A 144 4.14 8.17 -2.84
C TYR A 144 3.33 8.02 -1.58
N THR A 145 3.89 7.42 -0.52
CA THR A 145 3.31 7.46 0.82
C THR A 145 4.17 8.30 1.76
N LEU A 146 3.50 9.07 2.63
CA LEU A 146 4.12 9.99 3.58
C LEU A 146 3.50 9.81 4.95
N HIS A 147 4.34 9.74 5.98
CA HIS A 147 3.91 9.90 7.36
C HIS A 147 3.39 11.31 7.60
N THR A 148 2.32 11.46 8.38
CA THR A 148 1.90 12.74 8.94
C THR A 148 2.47 12.90 10.33
N LEU A 149 3.11 14.03 10.58
CA LEU A 149 3.90 14.28 11.78
C LEU A 149 3.28 15.42 12.60
N GLN A 150 3.22 15.25 13.90
CA GLN A 150 3.00 16.32 14.87
C GLN A 150 4.27 16.50 15.69
N ASN A 151 4.88 17.68 15.63
CA ASN A 151 6.14 17.98 16.34
C ASN A 151 7.24 16.93 16.05
N GLY A 152 7.34 16.48 14.80
CA GLY A 152 8.30 15.46 14.36
C GLY A 152 7.95 14.01 14.69
N LYS A 153 6.83 13.75 15.39
CA LYS A 153 6.37 12.40 15.73
C LYS A 153 5.28 11.93 14.79
N ILE A 154 5.32 10.66 14.39
CA ILE A 154 4.31 10.06 13.51
C ILE A 154 2.95 10.04 14.21
N THR A 155 1.91 10.38 13.45
CA THR A 155 0.50 10.37 13.90
C THR A 155 -0.44 9.67 12.94
N GLY A 156 -0.06 9.54 11.67
CA GLY A 156 -0.86 8.94 10.61
C GLY A 156 -0.09 8.91 9.29
N MET A 157 -0.80 8.72 8.19
CA MET A 157 -0.23 8.59 6.85
C MET A 157 -1.17 9.18 5.80
N LEU A 158 -0.60 9.58 4.67
CA LEU A 158 -1.31 9.93 3.45
C LEU A 158 -0.47 9.52 2.25
N SER A 159 -1.10 9.38 1.09
CA SER A 159 -0.39 9.20 -0.17
C SER A 159 -0.69 10.29 -1.18
N VAL A 160 0.21 10.46 -2.13
CA VAL A 160 0.09 11.37 -3.28
C VAL A 160 0.27 10.56 -4.56
N ASN A 161 -0.70 10.64 -5.46
CA ASN A 161 -0.61 9.99 -6.78
C ASN A 161 0.54 10.62 -7.58
N ALA A 162 1.44 9.80 -8.13
CA ALA A 162 2.67 10.27 -8.78
C ALA A 162 2.44 10.93 -10.16
N SER A 163 1.24 10.81 -10.73
CA SER A 163 0.90 11.37 -12.04
C SER A 163 -0.05 12.56 -11.95
N THR A 164 -0.99 12.53 -11.00
CA THR A 164 -2.06 13.56 -10.87
C THR A 164 -1.86 14.51 -9.69
N GLY A 165 -1.08 14.12 -8.68
CA GLY A 165 -0.93 14.89 -7.43
C GLY A 165 -2.14 14.80 -6.50
N GLN A 166 -3.11 13.92 -6.80
CA GLN A 166 -4.23 13.66 -5.91
C GLN A 166 -3.71 13.15 -4.57
N VAL A 167 -4.24 13.68 -3.47
CA VAL A 167 -3.87 13.29 -2.10
C VAL A 167 -4.94 12.40 -1.49
N TRP A 168 -4.53 11.31 -0.85
CA TRP A 168 -5.41 10.36 -0.14
C TRP A 168 -5.00 10.25 1.33
N ASN A 169 -5.92 10.52 2.26
CA ASN A 169 -5.68 10.41 3.69
C ASN A 169 -5.99 9.00 4.23
N HIS A 170 -5.08 8.41 5.01
CA HIS A 170 -5.22 7.03 5.49
C HIS A 170 -6.03 6.92 6.79
N SER A 171 -7.27 7.40 6.76
CA SER A 171 -8.13 7.45 7.95
C SER A 171 -8.55 6.07 8.49
N TRP A 172 -8.38 4.99 7.72
CA TRP A 172 -8.80 3.64 8.11
C TRP A 172 -7.93 3.02 9.21
N HIS A 173 -6.68 3.44 9.38
CA HIS A 173 -5.78 2.89 10.40
C HIS A 173 -6.21 3.23 11.85
N GLY A 174 -6.84 4.39 12.05
CA GLY A 174 -7.10 4.94 13.38
C GLY A 174 -5.83 5.52 14.01
N THR A 175 -5.68 5.39 15.32
CA THR A 175 -4.58 6.01 16.07
C THR A 175 -3.26 5.26 15.91
N TYR A 176 -2.17 5.99 15.65
CA TYR A 176 -0.80 5.45 15.65
C TYR A 176 -0.38 4.96 17.05
N ILE A 177 0.33 3.82 17.10
CA ILE A 177 0.80 3.20 18.36
C ILE A 177 2.31 3.07 18.37
N ALA A 178 2.89 2.40 17.37
CA ALA A 178 4.33 2.13 17.31
C ALA A 178 4.80 1.84 15.89
N THR A 179 6.11 1.92 15.65
CA THR A 179 6.74 1.47 14.40
C THR A 179 7.99 0.63 14.70
N SER A 180 8.33 -0.27 13.80
CA SER A 180 9.60 -1.00 13.75
C SER A 180 10.11 -0.97 12.32
N ARG A 181 11.37 -0.53 12.18
CA ARG A 181 12.14 -0.68 10.95
C ARG A 181 13.12 -1.84 11.12
N ARG A 182 13.55 -2.44 10.01
CA ARG A 182 14.66 -3.39 10.01
C ARG A 182 15.95 -2.72 10.44
#